data_AF-A0A3D4RP74-F1
#
_entry.id   AF-A0A3D4RP74-F1
#
_cell.length_a   1.000
_cell.length_b   1.000
_cell.length_c   1.000
_cell.angle_alpha   90.00
_cell.angle_beta   90.00
_cell.angle_gamma   90.00
#
_symmetry.space_group_name_H-M   'P 1'
#
loop_
_entity.id
_entity.type
_entity.pdbx_description
1 polymer ?
#
loop_
_entity_poly.entity_id
_entity_poly.type
_entity_poly.pdbx_seq_one_letter_code
_entity_poly.pdbx_strand_id
1 'polypeptide(L)'
;MGLIRQLAETWRIEWDKRRKQKEKYRIEYAFTCGGTKYYRFADITNLPYERGLMALHVYNEVDMRCSRQFLLHYADTIDKLLREQKIDIFKINQLNEILKQRLTLTTDTELLYKLASVCFFDKTENPAVYEPDYAEKKIAQWRKDKGVRDFFMQKPLLELMPFLLNIDTDLDTYSAMCDELNRIHSECLRIASSGNVSTSTSNGKTL
;
A
#
# COMPACT_ATOMS: atom_id res chain seq x y z
N MET A 1 10.69 -57.47 19.69
CA MET A 1 9.55 -56.92 18.94
C MET A 1 9.08 -55.53 19.39
N GLY A 2 9.32 -55.08 20.63
CA GLY A 2 8.84 -53.76 21.12
C GLY A 2 9.61 -52.54 20.60
N LEU A 3 10.93 -52.66 20.45
CA LEU A 3 11.83 -51.55 20.08
C LEU A 3 11.63 -51.04 18.64
N ILE A 4 11.37 -51.97 17.70
CA ILE A 4 11.11 -51.64 16.29
C ILE A 4 9.75 -50.93 16.13
N ARG A 5 8.74 -51.33 16.92
CA ARG A 5 7.43 -50.64 16.94
C ARG A 5 7.53 -49.23 17.53
N GLN A 6 8.26 -49.05 18.63
CA GLN A 6 8.49 -47.72 19.21
C GLN A 6 9.28 -46.79 18.27
N LEU A 7 10.28 -47.31 17.56
CA LEU A 7 10.98 -46.56 16.54
C LEU A 7 10.06 -46.20 15.37
N ALA A 8 9.25 -47.13 14.87
CA ALA A 8 8.28 -46.82 13.80
C ALA A 8 7.25 -45.76 14.22
N GLU A 9 6.76 -45.80 15.47
CA GLU A 9 5.80 -44.83 16.01
C GLU A 9 6.42 -43.43 16.15
N THR A 10 7.64 -43.34 16.68
CA THR A 10 8.38 -42.07 16.83
C THR A 10 8.75 -41.46 15.48
N TRP A 11 9.19 -42.28 14.54
CA TRP A 11 9.44 -41.84 13.15
C TRP A 11 8.16 -41.37 12.47
N ARG A 12 7.01 -42.02 12.69
CA ARG A 12 5.71 -41.58 12.17
C ARG A 12 5.29 -40.23 12.76
N ILE A 13 5.41 -40.06 14.08
CA ILE A 13 5.08 -38.81 14.77
C ILE A 13 5.97 -37.66 14.27
N GLU A 14 7.28 -37.91 14.14
CA GLU A 14 8.26 -36.96 13.62
C GLU A 14 7.92 -36.55 12.17
N TRP A 15 7.56 -37.52 11.32
CA TRP A 15 7.12 -37.28 9.95
C TRP A 15 5.82 -36.51 9.86
N ASP A 16 4.80 -36.85 10.66
CA ASP A 16 3.52 -36.14 10.70
C ASP A 16 3.70 -34.71 11.21
N LYS A 17 4.61 -34.49 12.18
CA LYS A 17 4.96 -33.16 12.68
C LYS A 17 5.62 -32.31 11.60
N ARG A 18 6.55 -32.89 10.82
CA ARG A 18 7.17 -32.23 9.66
C ARG A 18 6.18 -31.97 8.52
N ARG A 19 5.20 -32.87 8.29
CA ARG A 19 4.13 -32.69 7.30
C ARG A 19 3.18 -31.56 7.70
N LYS A 20 2.69 -31.56 8.93
CA LYS A 20 1.87 -30.47 9.48
C LYS A 20 2.60 -29.13 9.47
N GLN A 21 3.91 -29.13 9.68
CA GLN A 21 4.72 -27.91 9.57
C GLN A 21 4.86 -27.42 8.13
N LYS A 22 4.91 -28.32 7.14
CA LYS A 22 4.79 -28.00 5.70
C LYS A 22 3.38 -27.52 5.31
N GLU A 23 2.34 -27.93 6.03
CA GLU A 23 0.95 -27.53 5.80
C GLU A 23 0.55 -26.20 6.47
N LYS A 24 1.43 -25.59 7.28
CA LYS A 24 1.07 -24.39 8.04
C LYS A 24 0.52 -23.26 7.16
N TYR A 25 1.03 -23.13 5.94
CA TYR A 25 0.61 -22.13 4.98
C TYR A 25 0.40 -22.76 3.60
N ARG A 26 -0.86 -22.85 3.16
CA ARG A 26 -1.20 -23.31 1.82
C ARG A 26 -1.03 -22.17 0.82
N ILE A 27 -0.23 -22.39 -0.22
CA ILE A 27 0.03 -21.41 -1.29
C ILE A 27 -0.67 -21.86 -2.56
N GLU A 28 -1.33 -20.92 -3.24
CA GLU A 28 -2.08 -21.16 -4.46
C GLU A 28 -1.69 -20.17 -5.56
N TYR A 29 -1.81 -20.60 -6.80
CA TYR A 29 -1.65 -19.71 -7.95
C TYR A 29 -2.76 -18.67 -7.95
N ALA A 30 -2.39 -17.41 -8.15
CA ALA A 30 -3.33 -16.30 -8.25
C ALA A 30 -3.51 -15.87 -9.70
N PHE A 31 -2.45 -15.38 -10.34
CA PHE A 31 -2.50 -14.86 -11.69
C PHE A 31 -1.13 -14.82 -12.37
N THR A 32 -1.12 -14.50 -13.66
CA THR A 32 0.08 -14.24 -14.45
C THR A 32 0.05 -12.81 -14.99
N CYS A 33 1.16 -12.09 -14.85
CA CYS A 33 1.34 -10.73 -15.33
C CYS A 33 2.79 -10.57 -15.80
N GLY A 34 3.00 -10.06 -17.01
CA GLY A 34 4.32 -9.87 -17.61
C GLY A 34 5.12 -11.17 -17.74
N GLY A 35 4.44 -12.28 -18.04
CA GLY A 35 5.05 -13.62 -18.07
C GLY A 35 5.44 -14.19 -16.70
N THR A 36 5.26 -13.43 -15.60
CA THR A 36 5.58 -13.86 -14.24
C THR A 36 4.33 -14.41 -13.54
N LYS A 37 4.47 -15.57 -12.90
CA LYS A 37 3.40 -16.22 -12.13
C LYS A 37 3.43 -15.74 -10.69
N TYR A 38 2.29 -15.24 -10.22
CA TYR A 38 2.08 -14.79 -8.85
C TYR A 38 1.20 -15.77 -8.08
N TYR A 39 1.48 -15.86 -6.80
CA TYR A 39 0.89 -16.77 -5.84
C TYR A 39 0.38 -16.00 -4.63
N ARG A 40 -0.55 -16.59 -3.89
CA ARG A 40 -1.04 -16.06 -2.60
C ARG A 40 -1.17 -17.18 -1.58
N PHE A 41 -1.29 -16.81 -0.31
CA PHE A 41 -1.78 -17.72 0.71
C PHE A 41 -3.27 -17.98 0.50
N ALA A 42 -3.70 -19.23 0.64
CA ALA A 42 -5.09 -19.65 0.48
C ALA A 42 -6.00 -19.07 1.57
N ASP A 43 -5.45 -18.88 2.78
CA ASP A 43 -6.14 -18.31 3.92
C ASP A 43 -5.48 -16.99 4.32
N ILE A 44 -6.23 -15.89 4.14
CA ILE A 44 -5.78 -14.53 4.48
C ILE A 44 -5.72 -14.28 5.99
N THR A 45 -6.39 -15.12 6.80
CA THR A 45 -6.37 -15.03 8.27
C THR A 45 -5.18 -15.78 8.87
N ASN A 46 -4.53 -16.63 8.07
CA ASN A 46 -3.39 -17.43 8.47
C ASN A 46 -2.17 -17.09 7.59
N LEU A 47 -1.60 -15.92 7.84
CA LEU A 47 -0.38 -15.43 7.18
C LEU A 47 0.86 -15.68 8.06
N PRO A 48 2.06 -15.78 7.45
CA PRO A 48 3.31 -15.60 8.18
C PRO A 48 3.31 -14.27 8.93
N TYR A 49 3.77 -14.27 10.17
CA TYR A 49 3.57 -13.14 11.08
C TYR A 49 4.13 -11.82 10.54
N GLU A 50 5.34 -11.82 9.95
CA GLU A 50 5.97 -10.60 9.41
C GLU A 50 5.16 -10.02 8.25
N ARG A 51 4.79 -10.87 7.28
CA ARG A 51 3.95 -10.44 6.16
C ARG A 51 2.56 -10.05 6.60
N GLY A 52 1.99 -10.70 7.62
CA GLY A 52 0.70 -10.34 8.21
C GLY A 52 0.73 -8.97 8.89
N LEU A 53 1.79 -8.64 9.63
CA LEU A 53 1.98 -7.32 10.21
C LEU A 53 2.11 -6.24 9.13
N MET A 54 2.80 -6.54 8.02
CA MET A 54 2.86 -5.63 6.89
C MET A 54 1.50 -5.46 6.20
N ALA A 55 0.75 -6.54 6.02
CA ALA A 55 -0.59 -6.49 5.44
C ALA A 55 -1.51 -5.61 6.27
N LEU A 56 -1.46 -5.72 7.60
CA LEU A 56 -2.20 -4.86 8.51
C LEU A 56 -1.78 -3.39 8.39
N HIS A 57 -0.48 -3.12 8.32
CA HIS A 57 0.02 -1.76 8.13
C HIS A 57 -0.50 -1.13 6.84
N VAL A 58 -0.42 -1.84 5.72
CA VAL A 58 -0.89 -1.37 4.42
C VAL A 58 -2.42 -1.26 4.37
N TYR A 59 -3.13 -2.20 4.99
CA TYR A 59 -4.59 -2.14 5.09
C TYR A 59 -5.06 -0.88 5.81
N ASN A 60 -4.38 -0.49 6.90
CA ASN A 60 -4.69 0.75 7.61
C ASN A 60 -4.43 1.99 6.73
N GLU A 61 -3.33 2.01 5.96
CA GLU A 61 -3.09 3.11 5.03
C GLU A 61 -4.17 3.18 3.96
N VAL A 62 -4.57 2.03 3.39
CA VAL A 62 -5.70 1.93 2.46
C VAL A 62 -6.94 2.52 3.12
N ASP A 63 -7.34 2.07 4.31
CA ASP A 63 -8.54 2.57 5.02
C ASP A 63 -8.52 4.08 5.25
N MET A 64 -7.40 4.64 5.69
CA MET A 64 -7.19 6.09 5.84
C MET A 64 -6.99 6.84 4.52
N ARG A 65 -6.88 6.09 3.42
CA ARG A 65 -6.54 6.54 2.06
C ARG A 65 -5.20 7.23 1.93
N CYS A 66 -4.40 7.37 2.99
CA CYS A 66 -3.13 8.09 3.03
C CYS A 66 -2.03 7.29 3.73
N SER A 67 -0.77 7.61 3.42
CA SER A 67 0.37 7.01 4.09
C SER A 67 0.64 7.64 5.46
N ARG A 68 1.30 6.89 6.34
CA ARG A 68 1.77 7.44 7.62
C ARG A 68 2.68 8.65 7.44
N GLN A 69 3.52 8.64 6.40
CA GLN A 69 4.45 9.74 6.11
C GLN A 69 3.71 11.02 5.72
N PHE A 70 2.63 10.90 4.94
CA PHE A 70 1.78 12.03 4.60
C PHE A 70 1.17 12.67 5.86
N LEU A 71 0.64 11.87 6.78
CA LEU A 71 0.05 12.35 8.03
C LEU A 71 1.08 13.03 8.96
N LEU A 72 2.29 12.48 9.06
CA LEU A 72 3.37 13.12 9.81
C LEU A 72 3.73 14.48 9.20
N HIS A 73 3.92 14.53 7.88
CA HIS A 73 4.24 15.78 7.19
C HIS A 73 3.12 16.82 7.33
N TYR A 74 1.86 16.37 7.29
CA TYR A 74 0.69 17.20 7.56
C TYR A 74 0.74 17.81 8.97
N ALA A 75 0.92 16.97 10.00
CA ALA A 75 0.97 17.42 11.39
C ALA A 75 2.10 18.43 11.62
N ASP A 76 3.29 18.14 11.11
CA ASP A 76 4.44 19.05 11.18
C ASP A 76 4.17 20.39 10.48
N THR A 77 3.44 20.37 9.36
CA THR A 77 3.08 21.58 8.61
C THR A 77 2.09 22.43 9.40
N ILE A 78 1.08 21.81 10.03
CA ILE A 78 0.13 22.51 10.89
C ILE A 78 0.85 23.13 12.09
N ASP A 79 1.73 22.38 12.76
CA ASP A 79 2.52 22.89 13.88
C ASP A 79 3.38 24.10 13.49
N LYS A 80 3.97 24.07 12.29
CA LYS A 80 4.72 25.22 11.75
C LYS A 80 3.82 26.44 11.56
N LEU A 81 2.68 26.28 10.89
CA LEU A 81 1.74 27.38 10.61
C LEU A 81 1.18 27.99 11.89
N LEU A 82 0.90 27.19 12.92
CA LEU A 82 0.41 27.66 14.21
C LEU A 82 1.47 28.42 15.03
N ARG A 83 2.75 28.21 14.75
CA ARG A 83 3.88 28.92 15.39
C ARG A 83 4.32 30.17 14.65
N GLU A 84 3.78 30.44 13.46
CA GLU A 84 4.07 31.68 12.73
C GLU A 84 3.57 32.92 13.51
N GLN A 85 4.29 34.05 13.40
CA GLN A 85 3.91 35.30 14.06
C GLN A 85 2.51 35.78 13.63
N LYS A 86 2.13 35.48 12.39
CA LYS A 86 0.79 35.71 11.86
C LYS A 86 0.22 34.38 11.38
N ILE A 87 -0.75 33.85 12.11
CA ILE A 87 -1.42 32.60 11.75
C ILE A 87 -2.27 32.80 10.50
N ASP A 88 -1.97 32.05 9.45
CA ASP A 88 -2.77 32.01 8.23
C ASP A 88 -3.85 30.93 8.33
N ILE A 89 -5.04 31.33 8.77
CA ILE A 89 -6.21 30.45 8.95
C ILE A 89 -6.65 29.85 7.60
N PHE A 90 -6.44 30.55 6.48
CA PHE A 90 -6.85 30.05 5.17
C PHE A 90 -5.98 28.87 4.73
N LYS A 91 -4.66 28.93 4.98
CA LYS A 91 -3.77 27.78 4.75
C LYS A 91 -4.15 26.58 5.62
N ILE A 92 -4.47 26.81 6.89
CA ILE A 92 -4.92 25.73 7.80
C ILE A 92 -6.23 25.11 7.30
N ASN A 93 -7.19 25.94 6.87
CA ASN A 93 -8.44 25.44 6.32
C ASN A 93 -8.22 24.65 5.02
N GLN A 94 -7.34 25.13 4.12
CA GLN A 94 -6.99 24.41 2.89
C GLN A 94 -6.41 23.02 3.21
N LEU A 95 -5.52 22.92 4.19
CA LEU A 95 -4.97 21.64 4.65
C LEU A 95 -6.08 20.74 5.23
N ASN A 96 -7.03 21.28 5.98
CA ASN A 96 -8.18 20.50 6.47
C ASN A 96 -9.08 19.99 5.34
N GLU A 97 -9.35 20.81 4.32
CA GLU A 97 -10.12 20.39 3.14
C GLU A 97 -9.42 19.28 2.36
N ILE A 98 -8.08 19.27 2.31
CA ILE A 98 -7.31 18.16 1.73
C ILE A 98 -7.61 16.84 2.45
N LEU A 99 -7.60 16.81 3.79
CA LEU A 99 -7.93 15.59 4.54
C LEU A 99 -9.38 15.15 4.30
N LYS A 100 -10.33 16.09 4.28
CA LYS A 100 -11.74 15.77 3.96
C LYS A 100 -11.89 15.17 2.57
N GLN A 101 -11.24 15.76 1.55
CA GLN A 101 -11.25 15.21 0.20
C GLN A 101 -10.70 13.79 0.17
N ARG A 102 -9.60 13.52 0.89
CA ARG A 102 -9.02 12.18 0.97
C ARG A 102 -9.98 11.16 1.62
N LEU A 103 -10.73 11.56 2.64
CA LEU A 103 -11.76 10.71 3.26
C LEU A 103 -12.97 10.45 2.35
N THR A 104 -13.24 11.32 1.38
CA THR A 104 -14.30 11.10 0.37
C THR A 104 -13.86 10.18 -0.77
N LEU A 105 -12.58 9.86 -0.89
CA LEU A 105 -12.10 8.95 -1.92
C LEU A 105 -12.56 7.52 -1.62
N THR A 106 -13.24 6.91 -2.59
CA THR A 106 -13.57 5.48 -2.57
C THR A 106 -12.31 4.63 -2.35
N THR A 107 -11.18 4.99 -2.97
CA THR A 107 -9.89 4.33 -2.79
C THR A 107 -8.73 5.19 -3.30
N ASP A 108 -7.49 4.77 -3.04
CA ASP A 108 -6.27 5.32 -3.63
C ASP A 108 -5.54 4.21 -4.40
N THR A 109 -5.31 4.39 -5.71
CA THR A 109 -4.76 3.33 -6.57
C THR A 109 -3.36 2.91 -6.15
N GLU A 110 -2.51 3.84 -5.70
CA GLU A 110 -1.16 3.52 -5.21
C GLU A 110 -1.23 2.58 -4.00
N LEU A 111 -2.14 2.87 -3.07
CA LEU A 111 -2.34 2.04 -1.89
C LEU A 111 -2.94 0.67 -2.25
N LEU A 112 -3.78 0.58 -3.29
CA LEU A 112 -4.27 -0.72 -3.79
C LEU A 112 -3.16 -1.56 -4.39
N TYR A 113 -2.24 -0.96 -5.16
CA TYR A 113 -1.07 -1.65 -5.67
C TYR A 113 -0.16 -2.13 -4.54
N LYS A 114 0.03 -1.28 -3.52
CA LYS A 114 0.77 -1.65 -2.31
C LYS A 114 0.10 -2.83 -1.60
N LEU A 115 -1.21 -2.81 -1.42
CA LEU A 115 -1.96 -3.92 -0.79
C LEU A 115 -1.82 -5.21 -1.60
N ALA A 116 -1.99 -5.15 -2.92
CA ALA A 116 -1.77 -6.27 -3.81
C ALA A 116 -0.33 -6.83 -3.68
N SER A 117 0.68 -5.96 -3.57
CA SER A 117 2.08 -6.37 -3.46
C SER A 117 2.41 -7.16 -2.19
N VAL A 118 1.65 -6.94 -1.11
CA VAL A 118 1.79 -7.71 0.13
C VAL A 118 1.12 -9.08 -0.01
N CYS A 119 -0.04 -9.14 -0.65
CA CYS A 119 -0.84 -10.36 -0.77
C CYS A 119 -0.30 -11.34 -1.82
N PHE A 120 0.29 -10.82 -2.90
CA PHE A 120 0.78 -11.63 -4.02
C PHE A 120 2.30 -11.64 -4.07
N PHE A 121 2.89 -12.81 -4.28
CA PHE A 121 4.33 -12.99 -4.40
C PHE A 121 4.67 -13.96 -5.53
N ASP A 122 5.82 -13.78 -6.16
CA ASP A 122 6.33 -14.73 -7.15
C ASP A 122 7.26 -15.79 -6.52
N LYS A 123 7.88 -16.63 -7.35
CA LYS A 123 8.77 -17.71 -6.88
C LYS A 123 10.12 -17.25 -6.35
N THR A 124 10.51 -16.01 -6.65
CA THR A 124 11.80 -15.44 -6.25
C THR A 124 11.72 -14.76 -4.89
N GLU A 125 10.52 -14.32 -4.49
CA GLU A 125 10.26 -13.73 -3.17
C GLU A 125 10.24 -14.79 -2.05
N ASN A 126 10.63 -14.38 -0.84
CA ASN A 126 10.31 -15.12 0.37
C ASN A 126 8.84 -14.88 0.75
N PRO A 127 7.97 -15.91 0.76
CA PRO A 127 6.55 -15.72 1.11
C PRO A 127 6.32 -15.28 2.56
N ALA A 128 7.28 -15.52 3.46
CA ALA A 128 7.14 -15.18 4.87
C ALA A 128 7.48 -13.71 5.20
N VAL A 129 8.36 -13.11 4.40
CA VAL A 129 8.93 -11.77 4.62
C VAL A 129 8.47 -10.84 3.51
N TYR A 130 8.10 -9.62 3.85
CA TYR A 130 7.79 -8.60 2.84
C TYR A 130 9.00 -7.69 2.64
N GLU A 131 9.45 -7.58 1.39
CA GLU A 131 10.59 -6.76 0.99
C GLU A 131 10.11 -5.54 0.19
N PRO A 132 10.12 -4.33 0.77
CA PRO A 132 9.58 -3.14 0.12
C PRO A 132 10.21 -2.84 -1.25
N ASP A 133 11.54 -2.92 -1.37
CA ASP A 133 12.25 -2.62 -2.61
C ASP A 133 11.90 -3.58 -3.75
N TYR A 134 11.61 -4.85 -3.41
CA TYR A 134 11.15 -5.82 -4.40
C TYR A 134 9.69 -5.56 -4.79
N ALA A 135 8.85 -5.21 -3.81
CA ALA A 135 7.46 -4.87 -4.03
C ALA A 135 7.31 -3.68 -4.99
N GLU A 136 8.16 -2.65 -4.90
CA GLU A 136 8.16 -1.52 -5.83
C GLU A 136 8.46 -1.95 -7.27
N LYS A 137 9.45 -2.83 -7.47
CA LYS A 137 9.79 -3.37 -8.80
C LYS A 137 8.62 -4.16 -9.39
N LYS A 138 7.96 -4.97 -8.55
CA LYS A 138 6.78 -5.75 -8.91
C LYS A 138 5.60 -4.86 -9.31
N ILE A 139 5.31 -3.82 -8.53
CA ILE A 139 4.27 -2.83 -8.85
C ILE A 139 4.59 -2.12 -10.19
N ALA A 140 5.83 -1.69 -10.38
CA ALA A 140 6.25 -1.07 -11.63
C ALA A 140 6.07 -2.00 -12.84
N GLN A 141 6.32 -3.31 -12.67
CA GLN A 141 6.08 -4.30 -13.72
C GLN A 141 4.58 -4.46 -14.02
N TRP A 142 3.73 -4.52 -12.98
CA TRP A 142 2.28 -4.64 -13.15
C TRP A 142 1.70 -3.47 -13.95
N ARG A 143 2.14 -2.25 -13.67
CA ARG A 143 1.73 -1.04 -14.39
C ARG A 143 2.14 -1.03 -15.86
N LYS A 144 3.27 -1.66 -16.19
CA LYS A 144 3.77 -1.73 -17.57
C LYS A 144 3.04 -2.78 -18.40
N ASP A 145 2.64 -3.89 -17.79
CA ASP A 145 2.06 -5.03 -18.49
C ASP A 145 0.56 -4.86 -18.76
N LYS A 146 -0.20 -4.31 -17.81
CA LYS A 146 -1.65 -4.17 -17.90
C LYS A 146 -2.09 -2.77 -17.48
N GLY A 147 -3.18 -2.29 -18.09
CA GLY A 147 -3.90 -1.14 -17.57
C GLY A 147 -4.38 -1.39 -16.13
N VAL A 148 -4.64 -0.32 -15.38
CA VAL A 148 -5.05 -0.38 -13.97
C VAL A 148 -6.32 -1.24 -13.83
N ARG A 149 -7.29 -1.02 -14.72
CA ARG A 149 -8.50 -1.84 -14.83
C ARG A 149 -8.22 -3.33 -15.01
N ASP A 150 -7.43 -3.69 -16.02
CA ASP A 150 -7.14 -5.09 -16.36
C ASP A 150 -6.32 -5.80 -15.27
N PHE A 151 -5.54 -5.04 -14.50
CA PHE A 151 -4.88 -5.58 -13.32
C PHE A 151 -5.89 -5.87 -12.21
N PHE A 152 -6.63 -4.87 -11.73
CA PHE A 152 -7.48 -4.98 -10.54
C PHE A 152 -8.78 -5.77 -10.74
N MET A 153 -9.27 -5.92 -11.97
CA MET A 153 -10.47 -6.71 -12.27
C MET A 153 -10.21 -8.23 -12.27
N GLN A 154 -8.99 -8.67 -11.96
CA GLN A 154 -8.71 -10.08 -11.79
C GLN A 154 -9.35 -10.59 -10.49
N LYS A 155 -10.02 -11.75 -10.57
CA LYS A 155 -10.77 -12.35 -9.46
C LYS A 155 -10.04 -12.34 -8.10
N PRO A 156 -8.73 -12.67 -7.99
CA PRO A 156 -8.03 -12.64 -6.71
C PRO A 156 -7.94 -11.24 -6.08
N LEU A 157 -7.93 -10.18 -6.88
CA LEU A 157 -7.86 -8.79 -6.43
C LEU A 157 -9.24 -8.27 -5.99
N LEU A 158 -10.31 -8.68 -6.68
CA LEU A 158 -11.69 -8.40 -6.26
C LEU A 158 -12.07 -9.10 -4.96
N GLU A 159 -11.60 -10.34 -4.74
CA GLU A 159 -11.78 -11.05 -3.46
C GLU A 159 -11.06 -10.35 -2.31
N LEU A 160 -9.88 -9.77 -2.58
CA LEU A 160 -9.11 -9.03 -1.60
C LEU A 160 -9.73 -7.66 -1.27
N MET A 161 -10.34 -7.02 -2.28
CA MET A 161 -10.83 -5.64 -2.20
C MET A 161 -12.26 -5.57 -2.75
N PRO A 162 -13.25 -6.16 -2.05
CA PRO A 162 -14.62 -6.27 -2.54
C PRO A 162 -15.30 -4.92 -2.76
N PHE A 163 -14.81 -3.85 -2.11
CA PHE A 163 -15.29 -2.48 -2.34
C PHE A 163 -15.04 -1.98 -3.77
N LEU A 164 -14.12 -2.59 -4.52
CA LEU A 164 -13.91 -2.28 -5.95
C LEU A 164 -15.10 -2.70 -6.82
N LEU A 165 -15.94 -3.62 -6.36
CA LEU A 165 -17.13 -4.07 -7.10
C LEU A 165 -18.19 -2.97 -7.25
N ASN A 166 -18.15 -1.96 -6.38
CA ASN A 166 -19.12 -0.86 -6.36
C ASN A 166 -18.60 0.41 -7.05
N ILE A 167 -17.47 0.32 -7.77
CA ILE A 167 -16.93 1.47 -8.51
C ILE A 167 -17.64 1.52 -9.87
N ASP A 168 -18.67 2.37 -9.96
CA ASP A 168 -19.43 2.63 -11.19
C ASP A 168 -18.62 3.42 -12.24
N THR A 169 -17.52 4.05 -11.82
CA THR A 169 -16.64 4.86 -12.66
C THR A 169 -15.59 3.98 -13.34
N ASP A 170 -15.21 4.33 -14.56
CA ASP A 170 -14.08 3.69 -15.23
C ASP A 170 -12.81 3.78 -14.36
N LEU A 171 -12.23 2.62 -14.01
CA LEU A 171 -11.13 2.56 -13.03
C LEU A 171 -9.87 3.28 -13.52
N ASP A 172 -9.63 3.29 -14.84
CA ASP A 172 -8.50 4.00 -15.42
C ASP A 172 -8.69 5.52 -15.27
N THR A 173 -9.91 6.02 -15.54
CA THR A 173 -10.29 7.42 -15.29
C THR A 173 -10.19 7.79 -13.80
N TYR A 174 -10.68 6.92 -12.92
CA TYR A 174 -10.59 7.13 -11.47
C TYR A 174 -9.14 7.16 -10.98
N SER A 175 -8.30 6.26 -11.50
CA SER A 175 -6.88 6.25 -11.17
C SER A 175 -6.18 7.53 -11.58
N ALA A 176 -6.43 8.03 -12.79
CA ALA A 176 -5.86 9.29 -13.25
C ALA A 176 -6.30 10.48 -12.36
N MET A 177 -7.56 10.48 -11.92
CA MET A 177 -8.06 11.47 -10.96
C MET A 177 -7.33 11.38 -9.61
N CYS A 178 -7.13 10.16 -9.08
CA CYS A 178 -6.38 9.95 -7.83
C CYS A 178 -4.93 10.43 -7.93
N ASP A 179 -4.25 10.12 -9.04
CA ASP A 179 -2.86 10.53 -9.27
C ASP A 179 -2.72 12.05 -9.30
N GLU A 180 -3.61 12.74 -10.00
CA GLU A 180 -3.60 14.20 -10.08
C GLU A 180 -3.96 14.84 -8.73
N LEU A 181 -4.94 14.28 -8.02
CA LEU A 181 -5.31 14.75 -6.68
C LEU A 181 -4.16 14.56 -5.68
N ASN A 182 -3.45 13.44 -5.73
CA ASN A 182 -2.24 13.19 -4.93
C ASN A 182 -1.13 14.20 -5.24
N ARG A 183 -0.94 14.54 -6.51
CA ARG A 183 0.01 15.57 -6.95
C ARG A 183 -0.35 16.94 -6.39
N ILE A 184 -1.61 17.34 -6.52
CA ILE A 184 -2.13 18.62 -6.01
C ILE A 184 -1.96 18.70 -4.49
N HIS A 185 -2.37 17.67 -3.76
CA HIS A 185 -2.29 17.63 -2.29
C HIS A 185 -0.84 17.73 -1.82
N SER A 186 0.07 16.99 -2.46
CA SER A 186 1.50 17.04 -2.13
C SER A 186 2.09 18.43 -2.37
N GLU A 187 1.72 19.07 -3.48
CA GLU A 187 2.17 20.43 -3.79
C GLU A 187 1.62 21.47 -2.81
N CYS A 188 0.35 21.36 -2.42
CA CYS A 188 -0.24 22.21 -1.38
C CYS A 188 0.48 22.07 -0.04
N LEU A 189 0.80 20.84 0.39
CA LEU A 189 1.60 20.62 1.61
C LEU A 189 2.99 21.23 1.48
N ARG A 190 3.66 21.04 0.33
CA ARG A 190 4.99 21.61 0.07
C ARG A 190 4.98 23.13 0.15
N ILE A 191 4.03 23.79 -0.51
CA ILE A 191 3.87 25.25 -0.48
C ILE A 191 3.59 25.73 0.94
N ALA A 192 2.68 25.08 1.67
CA ALA A 192 2.38 25.42 3.05
C ALA A 192 3.60 25.25 3.98
N SER A 193 4.45 24.25 3.73
CA SER A 193 5.70 24.02 4.46
C SER A 193 6.82 25.00 4.13
N SER A 194 6.78 25.66 2.97
CA SER A 194 7.91 26.44 2.45
C SER A 194 8.07 27.81 3.11
N GLY A 195 7.06 28.30 3.84
CA GLY A 195 7.02 29.68 4.34
C GLY A 195 7.05 30.71 3.21
N ASN A 196 6.61 31.94 3.46
CA ASN A 196 6.69 33.00 2.44
C ASN A 196 8.17 33.35 2.18
N VAL A 197 8.77 32.79 1.11
CA VAL A 197 10.01 33.34 0.55
C VAL A 197 9.67 34.75 0.09
N SER A 198 10.16 35.74 0.83
CA SER A 198 10.00 37.15 0.52
C SER A 198 10.73 37.40 -0.80
N THR A 199 10.00 37.55 -1.90
CA THR A 199 10.55 38.09 -3.15
C THR A 199 10.80 39.59 -2.96
N SER A 200 11.91 39.93 -2.29
CA SER A 200 12.45 41.27 -2.30
C SER A 200 13.12 41.51 -3.65
N THR A 201 12.33 41.89 -4.66
CA THR A 201 12.85 42.49 -5.88
C THR A 201 13.43 43.86 -5.51
N SER A 202 14.75 43.94 -5.37
CA SER A 202 15.43 45.23 -5.22
C SER A 202 15.30 46.00 -6.53
N ASN A 203 14.37 46.96 -6.58
CA ASN A 203 14.37 47.99 -7.60
C ASN A 203 15.57 48.91 -7.35
N GLY A 204 16.71 48.58 -7.96
CA GLY A 204 17.83 49.51 -8.11
C GLY A 204 17.43 50.64 -9.04
N LYS A 205 16.91 51.73 -8.48
CA LYS A 205 16.99 53.05 -9.11
C LYS A 205 18.34 53.64 -8.75
N THR A 206 19.19 53.82 -9.74
CA THR A 206 20.33 54.74 -9.62
C THR A 206 20.07 55.90 -10.57
N LEU A 207 20.09 57.09 -9.98
CA LEU A 207 20.13 58.40 -10.63
C LEU A 207 21.35 58.53 -11.55
#